data_AF-A0A257L971-F1
#
_entry.id   AF-A0A257L971-F1
#
_cell.length_a   1.000
_cell.length_b   1.000
_cell.length_c   1.000
_cell.angle_alpha   90.00
_cell.angle_beta   90.00
_cell.angle_gamma   90.00
#
_symmetry.space_group_name_H-M   'P 1'
#
loop_
_entity.id
_entity.type
_entity.pdbx_description
1 polymer ?
#
loop_
_entity_poly.entity_id
_entity_poly.type
_entity_poly.pdbx_seq_one_letter_code
_entity_poly.pdbx_strand_id
1 'polypeptide(L)'
;MRKLFLLLSFFVSSLSYAQRFDEPNYGLSLNGNFTTVHVAHENLVGRGMGSFGVFYQRAITPYHTNRYLNRLDFTLEPALSWLSYRDNTSDKRFQSNFIDFSAYLNYVPDRMSDDLRLFIGARPSYLTFSNTQVVEFGSYRELTNDSQNANTIGAIDFSGIIGLTVSMGDVASLELKYIHSFTNKTTATTFNGRPSCVEIGIRLSAVRIKNKMITEEKSIVAELNKRAQGTLLVMLEAPNEKLINQLITEKRIEDANYVRKLQFQTNKNIMKEFAANFDFCKVEFFMNTDAYKVDRGDFKGVFLDQNLEPKAEVSFDSSNYFIASFIEDVSEYTHKSDYGLYMYDTKFNQLGKPYNTSANSMGIFIGGDPLNYFRRIKTSGYFSDDFAKVIKKVNTKLQLGRIPINQ
;
A
#
# COMPACT_ATOMS: atom_id res chain seq x y z
N MET A 1 -29.01 -11.25 -4.02
CA MET A 1 -27.72 -11.26 -3.26
C MET A 1 -27.21 -12.66 -2.87
N ARG A 2 -27.95 -13.51 -2.14
CA ARG A 2 -27.46 -14.86 -1.73
C ARG A 2 -26.94 -15.75 -2.88
N LYS A 3 -27.62 -15.76 -4.04
CA LYS A 3 -27.19 -16.54 -5.23
C LYS A 3 -25.90 -16.00 -5.86
N LEU A 4 -25.68 -14.68 -5.83
CA LEU A 4 -24.46 -14.03 -6.31
C LEU A 4 -23.26 -14.36 -5.40
N PHE A 5 -23.50 -14.36 -4.08
CA PHE A 5 -22.48 -14.74 -3.10
C PHE A 5 -22.04 -16.19 -3.26
N LEU A 6 -23.00 -17.11 -3.47
CA LEU A 6 -22.73 -18.53 -3.73
C LEU A 6 -21.90 -18.76 -5.00
N LEU A 7 -22.22 -18.04 -6.09
CA LEU A 7 -21.46 -18.12 -7.34
C LEU A 7 -20.03 -17.62 -7.15
N LEU A 8 -19.85 -16.50 -6.46
CA LEU A 8 -18.52 -15.95 -6.15
C LEU A 8 -17.70 -16.93 -5.28
N SER A 9 -18.31 -17.52 -4.25
CA SER A 9 -17.63 -18.48 -3.38
C SER A 9 -17.29 -19.80 -4.08
N PHE A 10 -18.10 -20.24 -5.06
CA PHE A 10 -17.78 -21.42 -5.87
C PHE A 10 -16.56 -21.17 -6.78
N PHE A 11 -16.50 -19.98 -7.40
CA PHE A 11 -15.31 -19.59 -8.17
C PHE A 11 -14.07 -19.51 -7.27
N VAL A 12 -14.16 -18.86 -6.10
CA VAL A 12 -13.05 -18.73 -5.13
C VAL A 12 -12.55 -20.09 -4.62
N SER A 13 -13.43 -21.06 -4.39
CA SER A 13 -13.03 -22.40 -3.91
C SER A 13 -12.44 -23.30 -5.01
N SER A 14 -12.91 -23.17 -6.25
CA SER A 14 -12.30 -23.89 -7.40
C SER A 14 -10.89 -23.39 -7.76
N LEU A 15 -10.50 -22.20 -7.30
CA LEU A 15 -9.20 -21.57 -7.55
C LEU A 15 -8.06 -22.13 -6.68
N SER A 16 -8.35 -22.91 -5.64
CA SER A 16 -7.34 -23.37 -4.66
C SER A 16 -6.53 -24.61 -5.08
N TYR A 17 -6.79 -25.20 -6.27
CA TYR A 17 -6.26 -26.53 -6.61
C TYR A 17 -5.17 -26.57 -7.71
N ALA A 18 -4.68 -25.44 -8.22
CA ALA A 18 -3.67 -25.42 -9.28
C ALA A 18 -2.30 -24.91 -8.76
N GLN A 19 -1.31 -25.79 -8.60
CA GLN A 19 0.06 -25.42 -8.25
C GLN A 19 1.11 -25.98 -9.25
N ARG A 20 2.08 -25.12 -9.57
CA ARG A 20 3.33 -25.24 -10.35
C ARG A 20 3.34 -24.69 -11.79
N PHE A 21 4.21 -23.69 -11.97
CA PHE A 21 4.71 -23.01 -13.18
C PHE A 21 3.71 -22.44 -14.21
N ASP A 22 2.44 -22.79 -14.12
CA ASP A 22 1.31 -22.19 -14.86
C ASP A 22 0.26 -21.65 -13.87
N GLU A 23 0.67 -20.90 -12.84
CA GLU A 23 -0.31 -20.33 -11.90
C GLU A 23 -1.24 -19.37 -12.67
N PRO A 24 -2.55 -19.63 -12.67
CA PRO A 24 -3.47 -18.75 -13.35
C PRO A 24 -3.44 -17.36 -12.71
N ASN A 25 -3.37 -16.33 -13.52
CA ASN A 25 -3.44 -14.97 -13.06
C ASN A 25 -4.90 -14.60 -12.81
N TYR A 26 -5.25 -14.19 -11.60
CA TYR A 26 -6.58 -13.73 -11.26
C TYR A 26 -6.52 -12.42 -10.50
N GLY A 27 -7.64 -11.69 -10.51
CA GLY A 27 -7.68 -10.37 -9.92
C GLY A 27 -9.01 -9.66 -10.11
N LEU A 28 -8.97 -8.34 -9.91
CA LEU A 28 -10.14 -7.47 -10.00
C LEU A 28 -10.00 -6.51 -11.18
N SER A 29 -11.11 -6.16 -11.80
CA SER A 29 -11.20 -5.11 -12.82
C SER A 29 -12.20 -4.03 -12.39
N LEU A 30 -11.83 -2.78 -12.63
CA LEU A 30 -12.65 -1.60 -12.39
C LEU A 30 -12.65 -0.78 -13.69
N ASN A 31 -13.79 -0.69 -14.38
CA ASN A 31 -13.86 0.06 -15.64
C ASN A 31 -14.93 1.16 -15.59
N GLY A 32 -14.68 2.24 -16.33
CA GLY A 32 -15.67 3.22 -16.73
C GLY A 32 -16.13 2.93 -18.16
N ASN A 33 -17.43 2.84 -18.36
CA ASN A 33 -18.08 2.51 -19.63
C ASN A 33 -18.71 3.77 -20.23
N PHE A 34 -18.35 4.09 -21.47
CA PHE A 34 -18.88 5.21 -22.24
C PHE A 34 -19.68 4.66 -23.43
N THR A 35 -21.00 4.83 -23.40
CA THR A 35 -21.87 4.30 -24.47
C THR A 35 -21.70 5.11 -25.76
N THR A 36 -21.62 4.43 -26.89
CA THR A 36 -21.46 5.07 -28.21
C THR A 36 -22.79 5.34 -28.91
N VAL A 37 -23.91 5.28 -28.17
CA VAL A 37 -25.27 5.48 -28.73
C VAL A 37 -25.41 6.83 -29.42
N HIS A 38 -24.74 7.86 -28.87
CA HIS A 38 -24.75 9.22 -29.43
C HIS A 38 -24.21 9.30 -30.85
N VAL A 39 -23.28 8.41 -31.22
CA VAL A 39 -22.72 8.35 -32.58
C VAL A 39 -23.79 7.93 -33.60
N ALA A 40 -24.81 7.19 -33.16
CA ALA A 40 -25.89 6.72 -34.02
C ALA A 40 -27.13 7.62 -33.99
N HIS A 41 -27.37 8.32 -32.87
CA HIS A 41 -28.56 9.15 -32.66
C HIS A 41 -28.19 10.45 -31.90
N GLU A 42 -28.31 11.60 -32.57
CA GLU A 42 -27.87 12.92 -32.05
C GLU A 42 -28.53 13.31 -30.71
N ASN A 43 -29.74 12.84 -30.47
CA ASN A 43 -30.54 13.15 -29.30
C ASN A 43 -30.21 12.27 -28.07
N LEU A 44 -29.45 11.19 -28.23
CA LEU A 44 -29.08 10.29 -27.13
C LEU A 44 -27.66 10.58 -26.63
N VAL A 45 -27.51 10.99 -25.37
CA VAL A 45 -26.19 11.25 -24.75
C VAL A 45 -25.83 10.13 -23.78
N GLY A 46 -24.74 9.43 -24.08
CA GLY A 46 -24.16 8.42 -23.19
C GLY A 46 -23.62 9.03 -21.90
N ARG A 47 -23.77 8.31 -20.78
CA ARG A 47 -23.11 8.68 -19.51
C ARG A 47 -22.08 7.63 -19.13
N GLY A 48 -20.95 8.10 -18.62
CA GLY A 48 -19.93 7.25 -18.01
C GLY A 48 -20.50 6.53 -16.79
N MET A 49 -20.50 5.21 -16.80
CA MET A 49 -20.94 4.37 -15.68
C MET A 49 -19.86 3.35 -15.33
N GLY A 50 -19.88 2.79 -14.12
CA GLY A 50 -18.89 1.79 -13.71
C GLY A 50 -19.14 0.40 -14.28
N SER A 51 -18.11 -0.44 -14.24
CA SER A 51 -18.21 -1.89 -14.16
C SER A 51 -17.17 -2.42 -13.17
N PHE A 52 -17.53 -3.52 -12.50
CA PHE A 52 -16.68 -4.22 -11.55
C PHE A 52 -16.63 -5.69 -11.92
N GLY A 53 -15.45 -6.25 -12.14
CA GLY A 53 -15.26 -7.63 -12.54
C GLY A 53 -14.21 -8.36 -11.72
N VAL A 54 -14.30 -9.68 -11.77
CA VAL A 54 -13.24 -10.60 -11.34
C VAL A 54 -12.73 -11.27 -12.60
N PHE A 55 -11.43 -11.30 -12.83
CA PHE A 55 -10.86 -11.99 -13.98
C PHE A 55 -10.04 -13.21 -13.56
N TYR A 56 -9.99 -14.17 -14.47
CA TYR A 56 -9.14 -15.35 -14.44
C TYR A 56 -8.47 -15.48 -15.80
N GLN A 57 -7.15 -15.55 -15.82
CA GLN A 57 -6.34 -15.59 -17.03
C GLN A 57 -5.34 -16.74 -16.95
N ARG A 58 -5.19 -17.47 -18.06
CA ARG A 58 -4.26 -18.59 -18.18
C ARG A 58 -3.64 -18.63 -19.57
N ALA A 59 -2.35 -18.96 -19.65
CA ALA A 59 -1.70 -19.23 -20.93
C ALA A 59 -2.30 -20.46 -21.61
N ILE A 60 -2.52 -20.39 -22.92
CA ILE A 60 -3.14 -21.49 -23.68
C ILE A 60 -2.15 -22.65 -23.87
N THR A 61 -0.90 -22.35 -24.17
CA THR A 61 0.17 -23.34 -24.27
C THR A 61 1.21 -23.14 -23.18
N PRO A 62 1.65 -24.22 -22.51
CA PRO A 62 2.76 -24.16 -21.57
C PRO A 62 4.03 -23.63 -22.23
N TYR A 63 4.85 -22.92 -21.46
CA TYR A 63 6.02 -22.16 -21.90
C TYR A 63 7.09 -22.92 -22.71
N HIS A 64 7.04 -24.25 -22.76
CA HIS A 64 8.10 -25.07 -23.36
C HIS A 64 7.78 -25.66 -24.74
N THR A 65 6.54 -25.56 -25.23
CA THR A 65 6.13 -26.39 -26.38
C THR A 65 6.18 -25.70 -27.75
N ASN A 66 6.07 -24.37 -27.86
CA ASN A 66 6.25 -23.66 -29.14
C ASN A 66 6.34 -22.13 -28.95
N ARG A 67 7.44 -21.49 -29.40
CA ARG A 67 7.68 -20.04 -29.21
C ARG A 67 6.58 -19.14 -29.80
N TYR A 68 5.85 -19.59 -30.83
CA TYR A 68 4.76 -18.82 -31.46
C TYR A 68 3.42 -18.96 -30.74
N LEU A 69 3.02 -20.18 -30.35
CA LEU A 69 1.77 -20.41 -29.61
C LEU A 69 1.84 -19.87 -28.18
N ASN A 70 3.05 -19.77 -27.63
CA ASN A 70 3.30 -19.21 -26.31
C ASN A 70 2.96 -17.72 -26.18
N ARG A 71 2.37 -17.05 -27.17
CA ARG A 71 1.95 -15.63 -27.09
C ARG A 71 0.47 -15.45 -26.79
N LEU A 72 -0.30 -16.54 -26.67
CA LEU A 72 -1.74 -16.48 -26.45
C LEU A 72 -2.12 -16.84 -25.01
N ASP A 73 -2.92 -15.98 -24.39
CA ASP A 73 -3.58 -16.23 -23.11
C ASP A 73 -5.09 -16.23 -23.29
N PHE A 74 -5.77 -17.10 -22.56
CA PHE A 74 -7.20 -17.10 -22.45
C PHE A 74 -7.62 -16.43 -21.13
N THR A 75 -8.62 -15.55 -21.18
CA THR A 75 -9.15 -14.87 -19.99
C THR A 75 -10.66 -15.04 -19.92
N LEU A 76 -11.17 -15.38 -18.74
CA LEU A 76 -12.58 -15.32 -18.36
C LEU A 76 -12.79 -14.19 -17.36
N GLU A 77 -13.83 -13.39 -17.54
CA GLU A 77 -14.14 -12.26 -16.67
C GLU A 77 -15.65 -12.10 -16.47
N PRO A 78 -16.21 -12.71 -15.41
CA PRO A 78 -17.51 -12.30 -14.89
C PRO A 78 -17.46 -10.88 -14.32
N ALA A 79 -18.40 -10.03 -14.72
CA ALA A 79 -18.49 -8.65 -14.27
C ALA A 79 -19.93 -8.17 -14.04
N LEU A 80 -20.07 -7.18 -13.17
CA LEU A 80 -21.28 -6.37 -13.02
C LEU A 80 -21.07 -5.05 -13.75
N SER A 81 -21.98 -4.72 -14.67
CA SER A 81 -21.89 -3.51 -15.48
C SER A 81 -23.14 -2.68 -15.32
N TRP A 82 -22.95 -1.38 -15.09
CA TRP A 82 -24.02 -0.40 -15.09
C TRP A 82 -23.91 0.41 -16.37
N LEU A 83 -25.04 0.68 -17.03
CA LEU A 83 -25.13 1.53 -18.20
C LEU A 83 -26.23 2.55 -17.99
N SER A 84 -26.00 3.78 -18.47
CA SER A 84 -26.98 4.83 -18.43
C SER A 84 -26.76 5.81 -19.56
N TYR A 85 -27.85 6.34 -20.09
CA TYR A 85 -27.84 7.38 -21.12
C TYR A 85 -29.11 8.21 -20.99
N ARG A 86 -29.09 9.41 -21.59
CA ARG A 86 -30.19 10.38 -21.54
C ARG A 86 -30.64 10.68 -22.96
N ASP A 87 -31.94 10.68 -23.19
CA ASP A 87 -32.56 11.31 -24.36
C ASP A 87 -32.80 12.79 -24.04
N ASN A 88 -32.12 13.67 -24.77
CA ASN A 88 -32.21 15.10 -24.58
C ASN A 88 -33.54 15.68 -25.07
N THR A 89 -34.24 15.00 -25.99
CA THR A 89 -35.50 15.50 -26.55
C THR A 89 -36.66 15.23 -25.59
N SER A 90 -36.74 14.02 -25.03
CA SER A 90 -37.79 13.64 -24.09
C SER A 90 -37.44 13.88 -22.63
N ASP A 91 -36.22 14.33 -22.35
CA ASP A 91 -35.60 14.41 -21.03
C ASP A 91 -35.75 13.13 -20.19
N LYS A 92 -35.68 11.99 -20.87
CA LYS A 92 -35.71 10.68 -20.24
C LYS A 92 -34.31 10.15 -20.04
N ARG A 93 -34.10 9.49 -18.91
CA ARG A 93 -32.89 8.76 -18.59
C ARG A 93 -33.22 7.28 -18.51
N PHE A 94 -32.42 6.48 -19.18
CA PHE A 94 -32.55 5.03 -19.12
C PHE A 94 -31.36 4.47 -18.35
N GLN A 95 -31.60 3.43 -17.56
CA GLN A 95 -30.55 2.72 -16.85
C GLN A 95 -30.72 1.22 -17.04
N SER A 96 -29.60 0.51 -17.11
CA SER A 96 -29.60 -0.94 -17.25
C SER A 96 -28.41 -1.55 -16.54
N ASN A 97 -28.63 -2.67 -15.85
CA ASN A 97 -27.58 -3.39 -15.13
C ASN A 97 -27.45 -4.80 -15.69
N PHE A 98 -26.21 -5.21 -15.95
CA PHE A 98 -25.90 -6.49 -16.57
C PHE A 98 -24.98 -7.32 -15.68
N ILE A 99 -25.16 -8.65 -15.75
CA ILE A 99 -24.13 -9.62 -15.41
C ILE A 99 -23.47 -10.02 -16.72
N ASP A 100 -22.21 -9.63 -16.90
CA ASP A 100 -21.42 -9.89 -18.07
C ASP A 100 -20.53 -11.12 -17.83
N PHE A 101 -20.41 -12.00 -18.83
CA PHE A 101 -19.48 -13.12 -18.81
C PHE A 101 -18.53 -13.00 -20.00
N SER A 102 -17.47 -12.22 -19.85
CA SER A 102 -16.54 -11.97 -20.96
C SER A 102 -15.52 -13.10 -21.10
N ALA A 103 -15.23 -13.50 -22.33
CA ALA A 103 -14.16 -14.43 -22.67
C ALA A 103 -13.26 -13.79 -23.73
N TYR A 104 -11.95 -13.78 -23.49
CA TYR A 104 -10.98 -13.11 -24.35
C TYR A 104 -9.83 -14.03 -24.71
N LEU A 105 -9.32 -13.84 -25.93
CA LEU A 105 -8.02 -14.30 -26.38
C LEU A 105 -7.07 -13.10 -26.40
N ASN A 106 -6.04 -13.15 -25.57
CA ASN A 106 -5.03 -12.10 -25.44
C ASN A 106 -3.79 -12.52 -26.20
N TYR A 107 -3.30 -11.65 -27.07
CA TYR A 107 -2.01 -11.73 -27.71
C TYR A 107 -1.00 -10.86 -26.95
N VAL A 108 0.08 -11.47 -26.50
CA VAL A 108 1.20 -10.82 -25.81
C VAL A 108 2.37 -10.72 -26.79
N PRO A 109 2.64 -9.54 -27.39
CA PRO A 109 3.67 -9.40 -28.42
C PRO A 109 5.07 -9.77 -27.92
N ASP A 110 5.39 -9.36 -26.69
CA ASP A 110 6.60 -9.73 -25.98
C ASP A 110 6.29 -10.24 -24.57
N ARG A 111 6.60 -11.52 -24.33
CA ARG A 111 6.40 -12.20 -23.05
C ARG A 111 7.42 -11.77 -21.98
N MET A 112 8.54 -11.17 -22.39
CA MET A 112 9.58 -10.74 -21.44
C MET A 112 9.18 -9.45 -20.72
N SER A 113 8.51 -8.54 -21.42
CA SER A 113 8.06 -7.27 -20.85
C SER A 113 6.62 -7.33 -20.34
N ASP A 114 5.72 -8.03 -21.05
CA ASP A 114 4.28 -8.04 -20.77
C ASP A 114 3.64 -6.64 -20.66
N ASP A 115 4.30 -5.63 -21.23
CA ASP A 115 3.91 -4.23 -21.13
C ASP A 115 2.65 -3.92 -21.94
N LEU A 116 2.44 -4.65 -23.03
CA LEU A 116 1.34 -4.46 -23.95
C LEU A 116 0.67 -5.80 -24.24
N ARG A 117 -0.66 -5.81 -24.24
CA ARG A 117 -1.47 -6.93 -24.72
C ARG A 117 -2.53 -6.42 -25.66
N LEU A 118 -2.80 -7.16 -26.71
CA LEU A 118 -3.96 -6.95 -27.57
C LEU A 118 -4.93 -8.09 -27.32
N PHE A 119 -6.23 -7.84 -27.34
CA PHE A 119 -7.19 -8.93 -27.14
C PHE A 119 -8.44 -8.76 -27.98
N ILE A 120 -9.03 -9.91 -28.30
CA ILE A 120 -10.34 -10.03 -28.92
C ILE A 120 -11.19 -10.99 -28.10
N GLY A 121 -12.50 -10.82 -28.10
CA GLY A 121 -13.36 -11.64 -27.26
C GLY A 121 -14.84 -11.54 -27.57
N ALA A 122 -15.61 -12.24 -26.75
CA ALA A 122 -17.06 -12.22 -26.76
C ALA A 122 -17.58 -11.96 -25.33
N ARG A 123 -18.76 -11.34 -25.24
CA ARG A 123 -19.42 -11.00 -23.98
C ARG A 123 -20.92 -11.26 -24.11
N PRO A 124 -21.39 -12.46 -23.74
CA PRO A 124 -22.77 -12.64 -23.33
C PRO A 124 -23.05 -11.81 -22.06
N SER A 125 -24.20 -11.16 -22.04
CA SER A 125 -24.66 -10.29 -20.97
C SER A 125 -26.09 -10.64 -20.59
N TYR A 126 -26.37 -10.80 -19.30
CA TYR A 126 -27.72 -11.04 -18.78
C TYR A 126 -28.27 -9.76 -18.14
N LEU A 127 -29.37 -9.24 -18.68
CA LEU A 127 -30.00 -8.01 -18.19
C LEU A 127 -30.73 -8.28 -16.87
N THR A 128 -30.22 -7.72 -15.77
CA THR A 128 -30.79 -7.91 -14.42
C THR A 128 -31.75 -6.81 -14.00
N PHE A 129 -31.63 -5.63 -14.58
CA PHE A 129 -32.40 -4.45 -14.23
C PHE A 129 -32.49 -3.54 -15.44
N SER A 130 -33.69 -3.00 -15.70
CA SER A 130 -33.91 -1.93 -16.67
C SER A 130 -34.96 -0.99 -16.12
N ASN A 131 -34.68 0.31 -16.11
CA ASN A 131 -35.65 1.34 -15.75
C ASN A 131 -35.57 2.53 -16.71
N THR A 132 -36.67 3.28 -16.76
CA THR A 132 -36.69 4.63 -17.32
C THR A 132 -37.01 5.60 -16.22
N GLN A 133 -36.35 6.75 -16.24
CA GLN A 133 -36.55 7.86 -15.33
C GLN A 133 -36.86 9.10 -16.16
N VAL A 134 -37.76 9.94 -15.69
CA VAL A 134 -38.05 11.26 -16.26
C VAL A 134 -37.67 12.33 -15.24
N VAL A 135 -37.18 13.48 -15.71
CA VAL A 135 -36.93 14.63 -14.83
C VAL A 135 -38.23 15.40 -14.64
N GLU A 136 -38.80 15.33 -13.45
CA GLU A 136 -39.98 16.09 -13.04
C GLU A 136 -39.63 16.97 -11.84
N PHE A 137 -39.86 18.28 -11.96
CA PHE A 137 -39.58 19.26 -10.89
C PHE A 137 -38.14 19.22 -10.35
N GLY A 138 -37.16 18.98 -11.23
CA GLY A 138 -35.75 18.89 -10.86
C GLY A 138 -35.34 17.58 -10.17
N SER A 139 -36.25 16.60 -10.09
CA SER A 139 -36.01 15.29 -9.50
C SER A 139 -36.22 14.17 -10.52
N TYR A 140 -35.47 13.07 -10.40
CA TYR A 140 -35.70 11.88 -11.23
C TYR A 140 -36.82 11.06 -10.63
N ARG A 141 -37.86 10.79 -11.43
CA ARG A 141 -38.95 9.89 -11.09
C ARG A 141 -38.93 8.69 -12.01
N GLU A 142 -39.07 7.49 -11.45
CA GLU A 142 -39.18 6.28 -12.25
C GLU A 142 -40.50 6.25 -13.03
N LEU A 143 -40.40 5.95 -14.32
CA LEU A 143 -41.53 5.80 -15.23
C LEU A 143 -41.81 4.30 -15.41
N THR A 144 -42.87 3.81 -14.77
CA THR A 144 -43.33 2.43 -14.96
C THR A 144 -43.99 2.29 -16.33
N ASN A 145 -43.64 1.24 -17.07
CA ASN A 145 -44.21 0.90 -18.39
C ASN A 145 -43.98 1.96 -19.48
N ASP A 146 -42.77 2.49 -19.58
CA ASP A 146 -42.41 3.34 -20.71
C ASP A 146 -42.38 2.55 -22.03
N SER A 147 -43.24 2.89 -22.98
CA SER A 147 -43.27 2.25 -24.30
C SER A 147 -41.98 2.47 -25.11
N GLN A 148 -41.18 3.47 -24.74
CA GLN A 148 -39.87 3.71 -25.34
C GLN A 148 -38.79 2.78 -24.78
N ASN A 149 -39.01 2.10 -23.65
CA ASN A 149 -38.06 1.11 -23.13
C ASN A 149 -38.57 -0.30 -23.37
N ALA A 150 -38.10 -0.91 -24.46
CA ALA A 150 -38.48 -2.26 -24.85
C ALA A 150 -37.58 -3.35 -24.21
N ASN A 151 -36.65 -2.97 -23.32
CA ASN A 151 -35.81 -3.94 -22.65
C ASN A 151 -36.59 -4.74 -21.61
N THR A 152 -36.46 -6.06 -21.71
CA THR A 152 -37.12 -7.01 -20.80
C THR A 152 -36.08 -7.60 -19.85
N ILE A 153 -36.32 -7.50 -18.54
CA ILE A 153 -35.45 -8.14 -17.54
C ILE A 153 -35.33 -9.64 -17.85
N GLY A 154 -34.12 -10.16 -17.83
CA GLY A 154 -33.81 -11.53 -18.21
C GLY A 154 -33.42 -11.72 -19.68
N ALA A 155 -33.47 -10.65 -20.49
CA ALA A 155 -32.92 -10.66 -21.84
C ALA A 155 -31.41 -11.00 -21.82
N ILE A 156 -30.99 -11.73 -22.84
CA ILE A 156 -29.59 -12.06 -23.10
C ILE A 156 -29.13 -11.21 -24.28
N ASP A 157 -28.10 -10.41 -24.04
CA ASP A 157 -27.40 -9.63 -25.04
C ASP A 157 -26.08 -10.32 -25.40
N PHE A 158 -25.60 -10.08 -26.63
CA PHE A 158 -24.34 -10.63 -27.11
C PHE A 158 -23.50 -9.55 -27.77
N SER A 159 -22.24 -9.45 -27.35
CA SER A 159 -21.30 -8.46 -27.84
C SER A 159 -19.95 -9.06 -28.23
N GLY A 160 -19.29 -8.47 -29.21
CA GLY A 160 -17.89 -8.70 -29.55
C GLY A 160 -17.00 -7.67 -28.86
N ILE A 161 -15.77 -8.05 -28.52
CA ILE A 161 -14.80 -7.18 -27.86
C ILE A 161 -13.50 -7.15 -28.66
N ILE A 162 -12.95 -5.95 -28.79
CA ILE A 162 -11.55 -5.74 -29.14
C ILE A 162 -10.95 -4.73 -28.16
N GLY A 163 -9.70 -4.92 -27.78
CA GLY A 163 -9.06 -4.00 -26.85
C GLY A 163 -7.57 -4.20 -26.72
N LEU A 164 -6.99 -3.39 -25.85
CA LEU A 164 -5.60 -3.48 -25.46
C LEU A 164 -5.44 -3.23 -23.96
N THR A 165 -4.38 -3.81 -23.40
CA THR A 165 -3.98 -3.63 -22.01
C THR A 165 -2.55 -3.12 -21.98
N VAL A 166 -2.27 -2.12 -21.15
CA VAL A 166 -0.94 -1.56 -20.91
C VAL A 166 -0.58 -1.74 -19.44
N SER A 167 0.59 -2.30 -19.15
CA SER A 167 1.11 -2.43 -17.79
C SER A 167 1.42 -1.05 -17.19
N MET A 168 0.98 -0.81 -15.95
CA MET A 168 1.29 0.42 -15.19
C MET A 168 2.28 0.17 -14.04
N GLY A 169 3.01 -0.95 -14.10
CA GLY A 169 3.92 -1.43 -13.06
C GLY A 169 3.68 -2.89 -12.74
N ASP A 170 4.15 -3.35 -11.58
CA ASP A 170 4.13 -4.78 -11.29
C ASP A 170 2.72 -5.34 -11.06
N VAL A 171 1.79 -4.55 -10.53
CA VAL A 171 0.51 -5.08 -10.00
C VAL A 171 -0.73 -4.62 -10.77
N ALA A 172 -0.60 -3.52 -11.49
CA ALA A 172 -1.73 -2.81 -12.10
C ALA A 172 -1.53 -2.68 -13.61
N SER A 173 -2.64 -2.71 -14.34
CA SER A 173 -2.66 -2.44 -15.78
C SER A 173 -3.87 -1.60 -16.17
N LEU A 174 -3.66 -0.73 -17.14
CA LEU A 174 -4.69 0.06 -17.80
C LEU A 174 -5.27 -0.76 -18.96
N GLU A 175 -6.59 -0.78 -19.10
CA GLU A 175 -7.29 -1.50 -20.14
C GLU A 175 -8.19 -0.55 -20.93
N LEU A 176 -8.12 -0.62 -22.26
CA LEU A 176 -8.98 0.10 -23.19
C LEU A 176 -9.71 -0.92 -24.07
N LYS A 177 -11.03 -0.88 -24.07
CA LYS A 177 -11.92 -1.82 -24.78
C LYS A 177 -12.90 -1.08 -25.66
N TYR A 178 -13.15 -1.61 -26.84
CA TYR A 178 -14.36 -1.35 -27.60
C TYR A 178 -15.23 -2.62 -27.59
N ILE A 179 -16.47 -2.46 -27.13
CA ILE A 179 -17.48 -3.52 -27.11
C ILE A 179 -18.54 -3.18 -28.13
N HIS A 180 -18.63 -4.01 -29.15
CA HIS A 180 -19.64 -3.93 -30.18
C HIS A 180 -20.81 -4.83 -29.82
N SER A 181 -21.99 -4.25 -29.60
CA SER A 181 -23.20 -5.01 -29.29
C SER A 181 -23.94 -5.41 -30.56
N PHE A 182 -24.15 -6.72 -30.73
CA PHE A 182 -24.88 -7.28 -31.87
C PHE A 182 -26.40 -7.30 -31.65
N THR A 183 -26.85 -7.14 -30.41
CA THR A 183 -28.25 -7.16 -30.02
C THR A 183 -28.85 -5.76 -29.86
N ASN A 184 -28.07 -4.70 -30.10
CA ASN A 184 -28.54 -3.33 -30.07
C ASN A 184 -29.56 -3.07 -31.19
N LYS A 185 -30.82 -2.88 -30.82
CA LYS A 185 -31.92 -2.48 -31.72
C LYS A 185 -32.45 -1.09 -31.36
N THR A 186 -31.64 -0.27 -30.69
CA THR A 186 -32.02 1.08 -30.29
C THR A 186 -32.23 1.97 -31.50
N THR A 187 -33.40 2.61 -31.56
CA THR A 187 -33.77 3.62 -32.54
C THR A 187 -33.87 4.99 -31.86
N ALA A 188 -34.20 6.04 -32.62
CA ALA A 188 -34.43 7.38 -32.07
C ALA A 188 -35.60 7.44 -31.06
N THR A 189 -36.53 6.48 -31.09
CA THR A 189 -37.74 6.49 -30.26
C THR A 189 -37.87 5.29 -29.34
N THR A 190 -37.13 4.22 -29.57
CA THR A 190 -37.21 2.98 -28.80
C THR A 190 -35.84 2.48 -28.38
N PHE A 191 -35.68 2.19 -27.10
CA PHE A 191 -34.52 1.51 -26.55
C PHE A 191 -34.73 0.01 -26.48
N ASN A 192 -33.83 -0.74 -27.11
CA ASN A 192 -33.89 -2.19 -27.11
C ASN A 192 -32.49 -2.78 -27.28
N GLY A 193 -32.12 -3.70 -26.40
CA GLY A 193 -30.82 -4.33 -26.29
C GLY A 193 -29.78 -3.48 -25.54
N ARG A 194 -28.56 -4.02 -25.49
CA ARG A 194 -27.38 -3.33 -24.96
C ARG A 194 -26.76 -2.45 -26.04
N PRO A 195 -26.40 -1.19 -25.78
CA PRO A 195 -25.64 -0.39 -26.73
C PRO A 195 -24.15 -0.74 -26.75
N SER A 196 -23.48 -0.47 -27.88
CA SER A 196 -22.01 -0.51 -27.96
C SER A 196 -21.37 0.52 -27.03
N CYS A 197 -20.17 0.22 -26.52
CA CYS A 197 -19.46 1.10 -25.59
C CYS A 197 -17.94 1.04 -25.75
N VAL A 198 -17.28 2.11 -25.32
CA VAL A 198 -15.84 2.14 -25.04
C VAL A 198 -15.67 2.01 -23.53
N GLU A 199 -14.83 1.10 -23.06
CA GLU A 199 -14.51 0.97 -21.63
C GLU A 199 -13.03 1.29 -21.40
N ILE A 200 -12.77 2.08 -20.36
CA ILE A 200 -11.42 2.36 -19.86
C ILE A 200 -11.37 1.89 -18.41
N GLY A 201 -10.42 1.05 -18.05
CA GLY A 201 -10.38 0.50 -16.70
C GLY A 201 -8.99 0.16 -16.19
N ILE A 202 -8.93 -0.13 -14.89
CA ILE A 202 -7.74 -0.60 -14.20
C ILE A 202 -7.97 -2.04 -13.79
N ARG A 203 -6.99 -2.90 -14.06
CA ARG A 203 -6.93 -4.29 -13.60
C ARG A 203 -5.86 -4.42 -12.54
N LEU A 204 -6.19 -5.12 -11.46
CA LEU A 204 -5.27 -5.42 -10.35
C LEU A 204 -5.08 -6.94 -10.26
N SER A 205 -3.84 -7.41 -10.40
CA SER A 205 -3.52 -8.84 -10.31
C SER A 205 -3.22 -9.26 -8.86
N ALA A 206 -4.05 -10.15 -8.31
CA ALA A 206 -3.84 -10.69 -6.97
C ALA A 206 -2.55 -11.53 -6.89
N VAL A 207 -2.24 -12.28 -7.94
CA VAL A 207 -1.02 -13.10 -8.02
C VAL A 207 0.23 -12.21 -8.00
N ARG A 208 0.24 -11.12 -8.78
CA ARG A 208 1.39 -10.20 -8.79
C ARG A 208 1.52 -9.42 -7.49
N ILE A 209 0.41 -9.01 -6.88
CA ILE A 209 0.42 -8.39 -5.53
C ILE A 209 1.06 -9.36 -4.53
N LYS A 210 0.61 -10.62 -4.50
CA LYS A 210 1.19 -11.67 -3.64
C LYS A 210 2.70 -11.83 -3.89
N ASN A 211 3.12 -11.96 -5.14
CA ASN A 211 4.53 -12.16 -5.49
C ASN A 211 5.39 -10.95 -5.13
N LYS A 212 4.86 -9.73 -5.31
CA LYS A 212 5.53 -8.49 -4.90
C LYS A 212 5.71 -8.45 -3.38
N MET A 213 4.65 -8.75 -2.63
CA MET A 213 4.73 -8.82 -1.16
C MET A 213 5.74 -9.86 -0.69
N ILE A 214 5.74 -11.07 -1.27
CA ILE A 214 6.72 -12.12 -0.93
C ILE A 214 8.15 -11.69 -1.27
N THR A 215 8.37 -11.02 -2.40
CA THR A 215 9.70 -10.57 -2.83
C THR A 215 10.23 -9.46 -1.93
N GLU A 216 9.39 -8.46 -1.63
CA GLU A 216 9.70 -7.40 -0.67
C GLU A 216 10.00 -7.99 0.71
N GLU A 217 9.20 -8.94 1.19
CA GLU A 217 9.42 -9.62 2.46
C GLU A 217 10.76 -10.37 2.49
N LYS A 218 11.07 -11.17 1.45
CA LYS A 218 12.37 -11.86 1.34
C LYS A 218 13.55 -10.89 1.39
N SER A 219 13.41 -9.72 0.74
CA SER A 219 14.44 -8.68 0.77
C SER A 219 14.63 -8.11 2.18
N ILE A 220 13.54 -7.88 2.91
CA ILE A 220 13.57 -7.42 4.30
C ILE A 220 14.20 -8.46 5.22
N VAL A 221 13.81 -9.74 5.09
CA VAL A 221 14.39 -10.84 5.87
C VAL A 221 15.89 -10.97 5.61
N ALA A 222 16.33 -10.87 4.36
CA ALA A 222 17.75 -10.90 4.00
C ALA A 222 18.51 -9.72 4.63
N GLU A 223 17.95 -8.51 4.58
CA GLU A 223 18.53 -7.33 5.22
C GLU A 223 18.62 -7.48 6.74
N LEU A 224 17.55 -7.95 7.39
CA LEU A 224 17.53 -8.19 8.83
C LEU A 224 18.55 -9.23 9.26
N ASN A 225 18.71 -10.32 8.50
CA ASN A 225 19.72 -11.32 8.78
C ASN A 225 21.14 -10.78 8.63
N LYS A 226 21.39 -9.91 7.63
CA LYS A 226 22.65 -9.19 7.50
C LYS A 226 22.91 -8.30 8.72
N ARG A 227 21.92 -7.51 9.16
CA ARG A 227 22.07 -6.60 10.30
C ARG A 227 22.17 -7.31 11.64
N ALA A 228 21.54 -8.47 11.81
CA ALA A 228 21.68 -9.29 13.02
C ALA A 228 23.13 -9.75 13.26
N GLN A 229 23.93 -9.86 12.20
CA GLN A 229 25.37 -10.17 12.27
C GLN A 229 26.23 -8.92 12.53
N GLY A 230 25.64 -7.73 12.50
CA GLY A 230 26.33 -6.45 12.66
C GLY A 230 26.35 -5.94 14.10
N THR A 231 26.64 -4.65 14.24
CA THR A 231 26.60 -3.94 15.53
C THR A 231 25.61 -2.78 15.47
N LEU A 232 24.74 -2.66 16.48
CA LEU A 232 23.93 -1.49 16.74
C LEU A 232 24.73 -0.46 17.55
N LEU A 233 24.90 0.73 16.99
CA LEU A 233 25.50 1.88 17.66
C LEU A 233 24.41 2.74 18.28
N VAL A 234 24.31 2.76 19.60
CA VAL A 234 23.33 3.59 20.31
C VAL A 234 23.96 4.94 20.62
N MET A 235 23.40 5.99 20.00
CA MET A 235 23.79 7.37 20.21
C MET A 235 23.14 7.89 21.50
N LEU A 236 23.96 8.38 22.42
CA LEU A 236 23.56 8.98 23.69
C LEU A 236 23.66 10.50 23.61
N GLU A 237 22.72 11.21 24.24
CA GLU A 237 22.73 12.67 24.22
C GLU A 237 23.77 13.25 25.19
N ALA A 238 24.59 14.18 24.70
CA ALA A 238 25.42 15.02 25.55
C ALA A 238 24.57 16.10 26.24
N PRO A 239 24.99 16.60 27.42
CA PRO A 239 24.31 17.70 28.09
C PRO A 239 24.21 18.93 27.18
N ASN A 240 23.08 19.63 27.23
CA ASN A 240 22.88 20.87 26.50
C ASN A 240 23.71 22.00 27.11
N GLU A 241 24.95 22.16 26.65
CA GLU A 241 25.89 23.15 27.19
C GLU A 241 25.38 24.60 27.05
N LYS A 242 24.55 24.91 26.04
CA LYS A 242 23.95 26.25 25.91
C LYS A 242 23.03 26.55 27.09
N LEU A 243 22.15 25.62 27.44
CA LEU A 243 21.26 25.74 28.60
C LEU A 243 22.06 25.79 29.91
N ILE A 244 23.06 24.92 30.04
CA ILE A 244 23.88 24.87 31.25
C ILE A 244 24.64 26.18 31.45
N ASN A 245 25.27 26.72 30.40
CA ASN A 245 25.97 28.00 30.46
C ASN A 245 25.02 29.14 30.80
N GLN A 246 23.80 29.14 30.25
CA GLN A 246 22.78 30.11 30.61
C GLN A 246 22.44 30.05 32.11
N LEU A 247 22.18 28.86 32.65
CA LEU A 247 21.89 28.67 34.09
C LEU A 247 23.06 29.14 34.97
N ILE A 248 24.30 28.89 34.55
CA ILE A 248 25.50 29.38 35.25
C ILE A 248 25.56 30.91 35.23
N THR A 249 25.31 31.55 34.08
CA THR A 249 25.25 33.02 33.96
C THR A 249 24.14 33.63 34.82
N GLU A 250 23.00 32.95 34.96
CA GLU A 250 21.90 33.30 35.88
C GLU A 250 22.22 33.01 37.36
N LYS A 251 23.43 32.54 37.69
CA LYS A 251 23.88 32.11 39.04
C LYS A 251 23.08 30.93 39.62
N ARG A 252 22.46 30.11 38.78
CA ARG A 252 21.68 28.91 39.14
C ARG A 252 22.51 27.63 39.02
N ILE A 253 23.60 27.56 39.78
CA ILE A 253 24.61 26.49 39.68
C ILE A 253 24.01 25.10 40.02
N GLU A 254 23.12 25.04 41.01
CA GLU A 254 22.47 23.77 41.40
C GLU A 254 21.60 23.20 40.27
N ASP A 255 20.86 24.04 39.55
CA ASP A 255 20.05 23.62 38.42
C ASP A 255 20.92 23.12 37.25
N ALA A 256 22.04 23.80 36.98
CA ALA A 256 23.02 23.36 35.98
C ALA A 256 23.60 21.96 36.33
N ASN A 257 23.97 21.74 37.60
CA ASN A 257 24.45 20.46 38.08
C ASN A 257 23.36 19.37 38.04
N TYR A 258 22.10 19.73 38.32
CA TYR A 258 20.96 18.84 38.20
C TYR A 258 20.75 18.38 36.76
N VAL A 259 20.80 19.28 35.77
CA VAL A 259 20.68 18.93 34.34
C VAL A 259 21.76 17.93 33.92
N ARG A 260 23.03 18.18 34.30
CA ARG A 260 24.13 17.24 34.02
C ARG A 260 23.92 15.87 34.66
N LYS A 261 23.54 15.86 35.94
CA LYS A 261 23.27 14.62 36.68
C LYS A 261 22.12 13.83 36.06
N LEU A 262 21.05 14.50 35.66
CA LEU A 262 19.89 13.89 35.03
C LEU A 262 20.28 13.27 33.68
N GLN A 263 20.99 13.99 32.81
CA GLN A 263 21.44 13.45 31.52
C GLN A 263 22.32 12.21 31.71
N PHE A 264 23.26 12.27 32.67
CA PHE A 264 24.11 11.13 32.99
C PHE A 264 23.31 9.91 33.46
N GLN A 265 22.30 10.11 34.32
CA GLN A 265 21.40 9.06 34.77
C GLN A 265 20.55 8.48 33.63
N THR A 266 20.00 9.34 32.76
CA THR A 266 19.24 8.92 31.57
C THR A 266 20.09 8.07 30.65
N ASN A 267 21.32 8.50 30.33
CA ASN A 267 22.24 7.77 29.47
C ASN A 267 22.59 6.39 30.08
N LYS A 268 22.88 6.34 31.40
CA LYS A 268 23.12 5.06 32.09
C LYS A 268 21.90 4.15 32.05
N ASN A 269 20.69 4.69 32.21
CA ASN A 269 19.46 3.91 32.10
C ASN A 269 19.27 3.35 30.70
N ILE A 270 19.45 4.16 29.65
CA ILE A 270 19.38 3.70 28.26
C ILE A 270 20.37 2.55 28.02
N MET A 271 21.62 2.69 28.44
CA MET A 271 22.64 1.64 28.32
C MET A 271 22.22 0.35 29.00
N LYS A 272 21.75 0.45 30.25
CA LYS A 272 21.27 -0.68 31.04
C LYS A 272 20.08 -1.38 30.36
N GLU A 273 19.10 -0.61 29.89
CA GLU A 273 17.90 -1.19 29.28
C GLU A 273 18.18 -1.83 27.92
N PHE A 274 19.11 -1.30 27.12
CA PHE A 274 19.59 -1.96 25.91
C PHE A 274 20.30 -3.27 26.23
N ALA A 275 21.22 -3.27 27.19
CA ALA A 275 21.93 -4.48 27.59
C ALA A 275 20.99 -5.58 28.13
N ALA A 276 19.88 -5.20 28.77
CA ALA A 276 18.92 -6.15 29.33
C ALA A 276 17.85 -6.63 28.33
N ASN A 277 17.43 -5.78 27.39
CA ASN A 277 16.23 -6.04 26.57
C ASN A 277 16.48 -6.13 25.05
N PHE A 278 17.71 -5.91 24.59
CA PHE A 278 18.07 -5.96 23.17
C PHE A 278 19.16 -7.01 22.90
N ASP A 279 18.78 -8.07 22.22
CA ASP A 279 19.64 -9.23 21.90
C ASP A 279 19.67 -9.53 20.38
N PHE A 280 19.09 -8.66 19.55
CA PHE A 280 19.06 -8.83 18.10
C PHE A 280 20.46 -8.85 17.45
N CYS A 281 21.37 -7.99 17.94
CA CYS A 281 22.77 -7.94 17.52
C CYS A 281 23.63 -7.33 18.64
N LYS A 282 24.95 -7.23 18.41
CA LYS A 282 25.88 -6.58 19.34
C LYS A 282 25.54 -5.10 19.51
N VAL A 283 25.58 -4.57 20.73
CA VAL A 283 25.32 -3.15 21.00
C VAL A 283 26.58 -2.46 21.51
N GLU A 284 26.89 -1.29 20.96
CA GLU A 284 27.94 -0.38 21.46
C GLU A 284 27.35 1.03 21.60
N PHE A 285 27.90 1.84 22.50
CA PHE A 285 27.37 3.17 22.83
C PHE A 285 28.38 4.27 22.49
N PHE A 286 27.88 5.42 22.07
CA PHE A 286 28.70 6.60 21.80
C PHE A 286 27.93 7.89 22.09
N MET A 287 28.62 9.00 22.32
CA MET A 287 27.98 10.31 22.52
C MET A 287 27.62 10.97 21.19
N ASN A 288 26.52 11.71 21.14
CA ASN A 288 26.12 12.47 19.94
C ASN A 288 27.17 13.52 19.50
N THR A 289 28.04 13.97 20.40
CA THR A 289 29.20 14.80 20.08
C THR A 289 30.19 14.12 19.15
N ASP A 290 30.20 12.78 19.10
CA ASP A 290 31.03 11.98 18.21
C ASP A 290 30.28 11.49 16.96
N ALA A 291 29.02 11.90 16.75
CA ALA A 291 28.23 11.50 15.58
C ALA A 291 28.93 11.80 14.26
N TYR A 292 29.65 12.93 14.19
CA TYR A 292 30.44 13.30 13.02
C TYR A 292 31.61 12.35 12.73
N LYS A 293 32.22 11.79 13.78
CA LYS A 293 33.28 10.79 13.63
C LYS A 293 32.70 9.47 13.13
N VAL A 294 31.55 9.07 13.67
CA VAL A 294 30.80 7.89 13.22
C VAL A 294 30.37 7.99 11.75
N ASP A 295 29.86 9.15 11.31
CA ASP A 295 29.49 9.41 9.91
C ASP A 295 30.68 9.26 8.95
N ARG A 296 31.86 9.68 9.40
CA ARG A 296 33.12 9.56 8.65
C ARG A 296 33.81 8.19 8.76
N GLY A 297 33.27 7.28 9.58
CA GLY A 297 33.89 5.98 9.85
C GLY A 297 35.16 6.05 10.71
N ASP A 298 35.36 7.13 11.48
CA ASP A 298 36.43 7.24 12.47
C ASP A 298 35.92 6.81 13.84
N PHE A 299 36.29 5.59 14.27
CA PHE A 299 35.80 5.00 15.52
C PHE A 299 36.80 5.11 16.67
N LYS A 300 37.95 5.78 16.48
CA LYS A 300 38.99 5.83 17.49
C LYS A 300 38.55 6.65 18.70
N GLY A 301 38.41 6.00 19.85
CA GLY A 301 37.99 6.64 21.11
C GLY A 301 36.54 7.12 21.13
N VAL A 302 35.69 6.59 20.25
CA VAL A 302 34.26 6.96 20.15
C VAL A 302 33.39 6.18 21.11
N PHE A 303 33.74 4.90 21.35
CA PHE A 303 32.88 4.00 22.13
C PHE A 303 33.03 4.21 23.64
N LEU A 304 31.94 3.99 24.35
CA LEU A 304 31.84 4.18 25.79
C LEU A 304 31.75 2.85 26.53
N ASP A 305 32.26 2.83 27.76
CA ASP A 305 32.05 1.74 28.72
C ASP A 305 30.79 1.97 29.57
N GLN A 306 30.51 1.06 30.51
CA GLN A 306 29.39 1.13 31.46
C GLN A 306 29.41 2.37 32.38
N ASN A 307 30.54 3.07 32.48
CA ASN A 307 30.71 4.28 33.27
C ASN A 307 30.57 5.56 32.43
N LEU A 308 30.26 5.44 31.13
CA LEU A 308 30.26 6.54 30.15
C LEU A 308 31.67 7.11 29.90
N GLU A 309 32.71 6.29 30.08
CA GLU A 309 34.10 6.65 29.80
C GLU A 309 34.57 6.05 28.47
N PRO A 310 35.49 6.70 27.74
CA PRO A 310 36.02 6.16 26.49
C PRO A 310 36.67 4.79 26.67
N LYS A 311 36.25 3.82 25.85
CA LYS A 311 36.76 2.45 25.86
C LYS A 311 38.04 2.36 25.02
N ALA A 312 39.10 1.82 25.61
CA ALA A 312 40.44 1.80 25.01
C ALA A 312 40.51 1.00 23.70
N GLU A 313 39.78 -0.12 23.59
CA GLU A 313 39.76 -0.96 22.40
C GLU A 313 38.40 -1.66 22.23
N VAL A 314 37.84 -1.58 21.02
CA VAL A 314 36.62 -2.30 20.65
C VAL A 314 36.86 -3.02 19.33
N SER A 315 36.72 -4.35 19.35
CA SER A 315 36.56 -5.12 18.11
C SER A 315 35.20 -4.77 17.52
N PHE A 316 35.22 -3.98 16.46
CA PHE A 316 34.05 -3.42 15.78
C PHE A 316 34.20 -3.62 14.27
N ASP A 317 33.20 -4.24 13.66
CA ASP A 317 33.11 -4.38 12.21
C ASP A 317 32.49 -3.11 11.61
N SER A 318 33.34 -2.24 11.07
CA SER A 318 32.92 -1.00 10.43
C SER A 318 32.17 -1.20 9.11
N SER A 319 32.08 -2.43 8.58
CA SER A 319 31.35 -2.72 7.35
C SER A 319 29.86 -3.01 7.58
N ASN A 320 29.46 -3.35 8.81
CA ASN A 320 28.10 -3.79 9.12
C ASN A 320 27.62 -3.24 10.47
N TYR A 321 27.19 -1.98 10.45
CA TYR A 321 26.57 -1.34 11.59
C TYR A 321 25.35 -0.51 11.20
N PHE A 322 24.59 -0.14 12.20
CA PHE A 322 23.48 0.80 12.09
C PHE A 322 23.36 1.55 13.40
N ILE A 323 22.69 2.69 13.37
CA ILE A 323 22.65 3.61 14.49
C ILE A 323 21.25 3.61 15.07
N ALA A 324 21.12 3.76 16.39
CA ALA A 324 19.85 4.06 17.02
C ALA A 324 20.00 5.24 17.98
N SER A 325 18.98 6.06 18.08
CA SER A 325 18.93 7.20 18.99
C SER A 325 17.52 7.38 19.51
N PHE A 326 17.42 7.70 20.80
CA PHE A 326 16.19 8.30 21.28
C PHE A 326 16.20 9.77 20.91
N ILE A 327 15.24 10.22 20.10
CA ILE A 327 15.08 11.62 19.71
C ILE A 327 13.61 12.01 19.73
N GLU A 328 13.38 13.32 19.84
CA GLU A 328 12.09 13.94 19.57
C GLU A 328 12.01 14.23 18.06
N ASP A 329 11.13 13.52 17.35
CA ASP A 329 10.85 13.78 15.94
C ASP A 329 9.60 14.66 15.84
N VAL A 330 9.67 15.75 15.07
CA VAL A 330 8.53 16.63 14.85
C VAL A 330 7.91 16.28 13.52
N SER A 331 6.75 15.62 13.56
CA SER A 331 5.97 15.31 12.36
C SER A 331 5.65 16.59 11.60
N GLU A 332 6.16 16.71 10.37
CA GLU A 332 5.91 17.86 9.50
C GLU A 332 4.41 18.06 9.21
N TYR A 333 3.64 16.98 9.14
CA TYR A 333 2.22 17.01 8.77
C TYR A 333 1.30 17.38 9.93
N THR A 334 1.64 16.95 11.15
CA THR A 334 0.77 17.14 12.31
C THR A 334 1.30 18.17 13.31
N HIS A 335 2.54 18.65 13.12
CA HIS A 335 3.28 19.47 14.08
C HIS A 335 3.28 18.87 15.50
N LYS A 336 3.21 17.53 15.57
CA LYS A 336 3.28 16.80 16.84
C LYS A 336 4.69 16.31 17.00
N SER A 337 5.26 16.53 18.18
CA SER A 337 6.54 15.96 18.53
C SER A 337 6.34 14.60 19.20
N ASP A 338 6.96 13.58 18.61
CA ASP A 338 6.93 12.20 19.10
C ASP A 338 8.34 11.82 19.54
N TYR A 339 8.52 11.57 20.84
CA TYR A 339 9.77 11.03 21.37
C TYR A 339 9.78 9.51 21.21
N GLY A 340 10.81 8.98 20.54
CA GLY A 340 10.88 7.57 20.18
C GLY A 340 12.29 7.08 19.93
N LEU A 341 12.42 5.76 19.80
CA LEU A 341 13.66 5.14 19.35
C LEU A 341 13.65 5.08 17.82
N TYR A 342 14.61 5.78 17.22
CA TYR A 342 14.80 5.83 15.77
C TYR A 342 16.09 5.14 15.40
N MET A 343 16.07 4.45 14.27
CA MET A 343 17.19 3.69 13.72
C MET A 343 17.56 4.23 12.35
N TYR A 344 18.86 4.31 12.09
CA TYR A 344 19.47 4.91 10.91
C TYR A 344 20.48 3.97 10.26
N ASP A 345 20.70 4.16 8.96
CA ASP A 345 21.82 3.55 8.26
C ASP A 345 23.16 4.21 8.65
N THR A 346 24.25 3.78 8.01
CA THR A 346 25.60 4.29 8.27
C THR A 346 25.81 5.75 7.86
N LYS A 347 24.87 6.35 7.12
CA LYS A 347 24.88 7.73 6.65
C LYS A 347 23.79 8.57 7.34
N PHE A 348 23.29 8.10 8.48
CA PHE A 348 22.21 8.75 9.23
C PHE A 348 20.88 8.91 8.46
N ASN A 349 20.65 8.13 7.39
CA ASN A 349 19.32 8.06 6.79
C ASN A 349 18.43 7.16 7.64
N GLN A 350 17.24 7.64 7.96
CA GLN A 350 16.28 6.90 8.77
C GLN A 350 15.86 5.60 8.05
N LEU A 351 15.95 4.46 8.75
CA LEU A 351 15.55 3.17 8.20
C LEU A 351 14.02 3.05 8.07
N GLY A 352 13.55 2.26 7.11
CA GLY A 352 12.12 1.98 6.97
C GLY A 352 11.55 1.05 8.06
N LYS A 353 10.34 0.55 7.82
CA LYS A 353 9.85 -0.62 8.57
C LYS A 353 10.77 -1.82 8.29
N PRO A 354 11.03 -2.70 9.27
CA PRO A 354 10.43 -2.77 10.61
C PRO A 354 11.20 -2.04 11.72
N TYR A 355 12.31 -1.36 11.39
CA TYR A 355 13.26 -0.77 12.34
C TYR A 355 12.63 0.34 13.17
N ASN A 356 11.85 1.20 12.52
CA ASN A 356 11.24 2.34 13.19
C ASN A 356 9.82 2.02 13.64
N THR A 357 9.58 2.25 14.92
CA THR A 357 8.24 2.28 15.48
C THR A 357 7.93 3.71 15.87
N SER A 358 6.93 4.32 15.25
CA SER A 358 6.32 5.48 15.90
C SER A 358 5.95 5.03 17.31
N ALA A 359 6.47 5.74 18.31
CA ALA A 359 6.00 5.59 19.66
C ALA A 359 4.60 6.20 19.69
N ASN A 360 3.60 5.48 19.17
CA ASN A 360 2.22 5.82 19.46
C ASN A 360 2.13 5.80 20.99
N SER A 361 2.15 6.99 21.60
CA SER A 361 2.16 7.29 23.03
C SER A 361 3.41 6.87 23.84
N MET A 362 4.58 7.47 23.60
CA MET A 362 5.28 8.09 24.75
C MET A 362 4.66 9.48 24.86
N GLY A 363 3.69 9.65 25.76
CA GLY A 363 2.87 10.86 25.81
C GLY A 363 3.75 12.08 26.10
N ILE A 364 3.93 12.97 25.12
CA ILE A 364 4.43 14.32 25.36
C ILE A 364 3.43 15.32 24.80
N PHE A 365 3.10 16.27 25.67
CA PHE A 365 2.14 17.34 25.45
C PHE A 365 2.83 18.53 24.78
N ILE A 366 2.14 19.09 23.79
CA ILE A 366 2.53 20.27 23.04
C ILE A 366 2.38 21.52 23.92
N GLY A 367 3.44 22.34 23.96
CA GLY A 367 3.36 23.76 24.28
C GLY A 367 3.47 24.13 25.76
N GLY A 368 4.66 24.56 26.17
CA GLY A 368 4.84 25.30 27.42
C GLY A 368 6.30 25.36 27.84
N ASP A 369 6.86 26.57 27.86
CA ASP A 369 8.08 27.03 28.56
C ASP A 369 9.11 25.94 28.96
N PRO A 370 10.35 25.96 28.43
CA PRO A 370 11.42 25.04 28.82
C PRO A 370 11.57 24.87 30.35
N LEU A 371 11.31 25.90 31.15
CA LEU A 371 11.33 25.82 32.62
C LEU A 371 10.17 24.99 33.20
N ASN A 372 9.00 24.96 32.56
CA ASN A 372 7.88 24.11 32.92
C ASN A 372 8.09 22.65 32.49
N TYR A 373 8.79 22.42 31.38
CA TYR A 373 9.26 21.07 31.00
C TYR A 373 10.17 20.48 32.10
N PHE A 374 11.17 21.24 32.57
CA PHE A 374 12.06 20.80 33.65
C PHE A 374 11.37 20.71 35.03
N ARG A 375 10.40 21.59 35.35
CA ARG A 375 9.60 21.47 36.58
C ARG A 375 8.66 20.26 36.56
N ARG A 376 8.16 19.84 35.39
CA ARG A 376 7.35 18.62 35.24
C ARG A 376 8.18 17.34 35.17
N ILE A 377 9.40 17.39 34.64
CA ILE A 377 10.41 16.33 34.81
C ILE A 377 10.69 16.09 36.31
N LYS A 378 10.70 17.13 37.14
CA LYS A 378 10.84 16.99 38.60
C LYS A 378 9.62 16.32 39.30
N THR A 379 8.43 16.32 38.70
CA THR A 379 7.18 15.85 39.33
C THR A 379 6.58 14.60 38.70
N SER A 380 6.96 14.26 37.47
CA SER A 380 6.48 13.08 36.76
C SER A 380 7.63 12.09 36.65
N GLY A 381 7.63 11.05 37.50
CA GLY A 381 8.63 9.99 37.53
C GLY A 381 8.63 9.06 36.32
N TYR A 382 8.48 9.58 35.11
CA TYR A 382 8.82 8.89 33.87
C TYR A 382 10.35 9.04 33.69
N PHE A 383 11.19 8.07 33.31
CA PHE A 383 11.13 7.13 32.19
C PHE A 383 12.20 6.03 32.42
N SER A 384 11.98 5.00 33.25
CA SER A 384 12.78 3.75 33.17
C SER A 384 12.00 2.68 32.42
N ASP A 385 10.74 2.50 32.79
CA ASP A 385 9.88 1.45 32.26
C ASP A 385 9.54 1.66 30.77
N ASP A 386 9.58 2.91 30.32
CA ASP A 386 9.30 3.28 28.93
C ASP A 386 10.46 2.96 27.98
N PHE A 387 11.73 3.12 28.40
CA PHE A 387 12.88 2.72 27.58
C PHE A 387 12.88 1.20 27.39
N ALA A 388 12.75 0.44 28.48
CA ALA A 388 12.68 -1.02 28.46
C ALA A 388 11.58 -1.50 27.49
N LYS A 389 10.38 -0.91 27.60
CA LYS A 389 9.22 -1.25 26.77
C LYS A 389 9.47 -0.95 25.28
N VAL A 390 10.03 0.21 24.94
CA VAL A 390 10.31 0.58 23.54
C VAL A 390 11.42 -0.29 22.96
N ILE A 391 12.51 -0.50 23.70
CA ILE A 391 13.62 -1.36 23.29
C ILE A 391 13.13 -2.79 23.06
N LYS A 392 12.39 -3.37 24.02
CA LYS A 392 11.82 -4.72 23.89
C LYS A 392 10.87 -4.84 22.70
N LYS A 393 10.05 -3.80 22.44
CA LYS A 393 9.13 -3.77 21.28
C LYS A 393 9.90 -3.76 19.96
N VAL A 394 10.94 -2.94 19.85
CA VAL A 394 11.81 -2.90 18.65
C VAL A 394 12.53 -4.23 18.49
N ASN A 395 13.16 -4.75 19.54
CA ASN A 395 13.84 -6.04 19.53
C ASN A 395 12.92 -7.18 19.08
N THR A 396 11.71 -7.27 19.66
CA THR A 396 10.69 -8.27 19.29
C THR A 396 10.32 -8.16 17.81
N LYS A 397 10.13 -6.95 17.27
CA LYS A 397 9.80 -6.76 15.85
C LYS A 397 10.93 -7.21 14.94
N LEU A 398 12.18 -6.86 15.28
CA LEU A 398 13.35 -7.26 14.51
C LEU A 398 13.53 -8.78 14.53
N GLN A 399 13.32 -9.42 15.69
CA GLN A 399 13.36 -10.88 15.81
C GLN A 399 12.24 -11.57 15.02
N LEU A 400 10.99 -11.08 15.12
CA LEU A 400 9.86 -11.64 14.38
C LEU A 400 10.06 -11.51 12.86
N GLY A 401 10.63 -10.39 12.39
CA GLY A 401 10.93 -10.18 10.99
C GLY A 401 12.03 -11.08 10.42
N ARG A 402 12.82 -11.77 11.26
CA ARG A 402 13.83 -12.73 10.80
C ARG A 402 13.26 -14.11 10.51
N ILE A 403 12.08 -14.44 11.04
CA ILE A 403 11.46 -15.73 10.80
C ILE A 403 10.92 -15.72 9.37
N PRO A 404 11.45 -16.56 8.46
CA PRO A 404 10.84 -16.68 7.14
C PRO A 404 9.41 -17.18 7.34
N ILE A 405 8.41 -16.45 6.83
CA ILE A 405 7.05 -16.97 6.75
C ILE A 405 7.13 -18.20 5.84
N ASN A 406 6.85 -19.36 6.41
CA ASN A 406 7.24 -20.67 5.89
C ASN A 406 7.07 -20.85 4.37
N GLN A 407 8.10 -21.51 3.82
CA GLN A 407 8.16 -22.20 2.53
C GLN A 407 6.99 -23.15 2.31
#